data_AF-X0XQK5-F1
#
_entry.id   AF-X0XQK5-F1
#
_cell.length_a   1.000
_cell.length_b   1.000
_cell.length_c   1.000
_cell.angle_alpha   90.00
_cell.angle_beta   90.00
_cell.angle_gamma   90.00
#
_symmetry.space_group_name_H-M   'P 1'
#
loop_
_entity.id
_entity.type
_entity.pdbx_description
1 polymer ?
#
loop_
_entity_poly.entity_id
_entity_poly.type
_entity_poly.pdbx_seq_one_letter_code
_entity_poly.pdbx_strand_id
1 'polypeptide(L)'
;QIKGDAETNLAILEAMDADIEILDGPDEAVIERCRQVLEVADVIVDGLLGTGTQGEIREPFAGIIQAVNSGRGHADVFAIDIPSGLDCDTGRPLGPTVRAKATVTMAAVKKGFAA
;
A
#
# COMPACT_ATOMS: atom_id res chain seq x y z
N GLN A 1 11.05 7.01 8.30
CA GLN A 1 11.63 8.31 7.90
C GLN A 1 11.30 8.53 6.43
N ILE A 2 10.61 9.62 6.12
CA ILE A 2 10.24 10.03 4.75
C ILE A 2 11.42 10.80 4.17
N LYS A 3 11.84 10.48 2.94
CA LYS A 3 13.04 11.04 2.30
C LYS A 3 12.96 10.95 0.78
N GLY A 4 13.74 11.77 0.08
CA GLY A 4 13.86 11.74 -1.38
C GLY A 4 12.54 12.11 -2.05
N ASP A 5 12.15 11.39 -3.10
CA ASP A 5 10.92 11.69 -3.85
C ASP A 5 9.66 11.66 -2.99
N ALA A 6 9.61 10.80 -1.94
CA ALA A 6 8.48 10.75 -1.02
C ALA A 6 8.35 12.04 -0.19
N GLU A 7 9.46 12.65 0.21
CA GLU A 7 9.48 13.92 0.93
C GLU A 7 9.02 15.07 0.04
N THR A 8 9.52 15.11 -1.21
CA THR A 8 9.10 16.10 -2.21
C THR A 8 7.59 16.02 -2.46
N ASN A 9 7.04 14.81 -2.64
CA ASN A 9 5.62 14.63 -2.91
C ASN A 9 4.76 14.94 -1.67
N LEU A 10 5.22 14.65 -0.45
CA LEU A 10 4.51 15.05 0.77
C LEU A 10 4.41 16.58 0.87
N ALA A 11 5.51 17.31 0.63
CA ALA A 11 5.50 18.77 0.65
C ALA A 11 4.54 19.37 -0.39
N ILE A 12 4.38 18.72 -1.55
CA ILE A 12 3.38 19.12 -2.56
C ILE A 12 1.96 18.89 -2.03
N LEU A 13 1.68 17.74 -1.42
CA LEU A 13 0.35 17.46 -0.84
C LEU A 13 -0.01 18.45 0.28
N GLU A 14 0.95 18.78 1.14
CA GLU A 14 0.78 19.80 2.18
C GLU A 14 0.51 21.18 1.56
N ALA A 15 1.23 21.58 0.51
CA ALA A 15 1.01 22.84 -0.19
C ALA A 15 -0.32 22.89 -0.95
N MET A 16 -0.88 21.72 -1.29
CA MET A 16 -2.21 21.58 -1.90
C MET A 16 -3.35 21.59 -0.89
N ASP A 17 -3.06 21.69 0.42
CA ASP A 17 -4.05 21.57 1.50
C ASP A 17 -4.81 20.23 1.41
N ALA A 18 -4.11 19.16 1.05
CA ALA A 18 -4.67 17.82 1.03
C ALA A 18 -4.95 17.35 2.46
N ASP A 19 -6.00 16.54 2.63
CA ASP A 19 -6.28 15.87 3.91
C ASP A 19 -5.27 14.73 4.12
N ILE A 20 -4.31 14.95 5.03
CA ILE A 20 -3.20 14.04 5.30
C ILE A 20 -3.25 13.64 6.77
N GLU A 21 -3.44 12.35 7.02
CA GLU A 21 -3.30 11.77 8.35
C GLU A 21 -1.98 11.02 8.46
N ILE A 22 -1.11 11.47 9.37
CA ILE A 22 0.16 10.78 9.68
C ILE A 22 -0.11 9.74 10.77
N LEU A 23 -0.02 8.47 10.40
CA LEU A 23 -0.12 7.35 11.34
C LEU A 23 1.27 6.96 11.84
N ASP A 24 1.62 7.45 13.03
CA ASP A 24 2.85 7.08 13.76
C ASP A 24 2.47 6.60 15.17
N GLY A 25 2.94 5.42 15.54
CA GLY A 25 2.56 4.78 16.80
C GLY A 25 2.74 3.26 16.80
N PRO A 26 2.27 2.58 17.85
CA PRO A 26 2.30 1.13 17.93
C PRO A 26 1.54 0.48 16.77
N ASP A 27 2.06 -0.63 16.25
CA ASP A 27 1.51 -1.30 15.06
C ASP A 27 0.00 -1.52 15.17
N GLU A 28 -0.48 -2.01 16.32
CA GLU A 28 -1.90 -2.28 16.56
C GLU A 28 -2.79 -1.03 16.43
N ALA A 29 -2.31 0.13 16.90
CA ALA A 29 -3.04 1.39 16.79
C ALA A 29 -3.11 1.90 15.34
N VAL A 30 -2.00 1.76 14.60
CA VAL A 30 -1.94 2.12 13.17
C VAL A 30 -2.90 1.24 12.37
N ILE A 31 -2.85 -0.08 12.58
CA ILE A 31 -3.70 -1.05 11.87
C ILE A 31 -5.17 -0.78 12.16
N GLU A 32 -5.52 -0.50 13.42
CA GLU A 32 -6.91 -0.21 13.80
C GLU A 32 -7.43 1.09 13.18
N ARG A 33 -6.60 2.14 13.15
CA ARG A 33 -6.99 3.38 12.47
C ARG A 33 -7.19 3.17 10.97
N CYS A 34 -6.34 2.37 10.32
CA CYS A 34 -6.53 1.99 8.92
C CYS A 34 -7.86 1.26 8.71
N ARG A 35 -8.23 0.30 9.57
CA ARG A 35 -9.52 -0.41 9.45
C ARG A 35 -10.71 0.56 9.44
N GLN A 36 -10.72 1.53 10.34
CA GLN A 36 -11.79 2.52 10.45
C GLN A 36 -11.93 3.38 9.19
N VAL A 37 -10.80 3.80 8.59
CA VAL A 37 -10.82 4.58 7.34
C VAL A 37 -11.28 3.70 6.17
N LEU A 38 -10.82 2.45 6.10
CA LEU A 38 -11.15 1.50 5.04
C LEU A 38 -12.65 1.11 5.02
N GLU A 39 -13.33 1.14 6.17
CA GLU A 39 -14.77 0.82 6.25
C GLU A 39 -15.66 1.81 5.46
N VAL A 40 -15.22 3.06 5.33
CA VAL A 40 -15.98 4.14 4.67
C VAL A 40 -15.39 4.57 3.33
N ALA A 41 -14.33 3.92 2.87
CA ALA A 41 -13.67 4.25 1.61
C ALA A 41 -14.43 3.68 0.41
N ASP A 42 -14.55 4.46 -0.66
CA ASP A 42 -15.07 4.00 -1.95
C ASP A 42 -13.95 3.50 -2.89
N VAL A 43 -12.73 4.01 -2.70
CA VAL A 43 -11.54 3.68 -3.51
C VAL A 43 -10.32 3.62 -2.59
N ILE A 44 -9.49 2.61 -2.79
CA ILE A 44 -8.23 2.43 -2.06
C ILE A 44 -7.09 2.42 -3.08
N VAL A 45 -6.07 3.24 -2.83
CA VAL A 45 -4.84 3.26 -3.64
C VAL A 45 -3.68 2.73 -2.81
N ASP A 46 -3.19 1.57 -3.19
CA ASP A 46 -2.03 0.92 -2.58
C ASP A 46 -0.72 1.49 -3.14
N GLY A 47 -0.02 2.25 -2.28
CA GLY A 47 1.36 2.68 -2.47
C GLY A 47 2.22 2.41 -1.24
N LEU A 48 1.86 1.38 -0.45
CA LEU A 48 2.54 1.09 0.83
C LEU A 48 3.98 0.62 0.62
N LEU A 49 4.18 -0.30 -0.33
CA LEU A 49 5.43 -0.99 -0.59
C LEU A 49 5.65 -1.16 -2.10
N GLY A 50 6.89 -0.93 -2.56
CA GLY A 50 7.26 -1.04 -3.97
C GLY A 50 8.27 -2.15 -4.26
N THR A 51 8.99 -2.03 -5.37
CA THR A 51 10.01 -3.00 -5.83
C THR A 51 11.21 -3.18 -4.90
N GLY A 52 11.44 -2.24 -3.98
CA GLY A 52 12.50 -2.34 -2.97
C GLY A 52 12.19 -3.31 -1.81
N THR A 53 11.01 -3.91 -1.81
CA THR A 53 10.58 -4.83 -0.74
C THR A 53 11.33 -6.15 -0.85
N GLN A 54 11.92 -6.58 0.26
CA GLN A 54 12.67 -7.84 0.35
C GLN A 54 12.30 -8.58 1.64
N GLY A 55 12.18 -9.89 1.54
CA GLY A 55 11.83 -10.74 2.68
C GLY A 55 10.37 -10.61 3.10
N GLU A 56 10.05 -11.21 4.24
CA GLU A 56 8.67 -11.29 4.74
C GLU A 56 8.11 -9.92 5.15
N ILE A 57 6.84 -9.68 4.81
CA ILE A 57 6.15 -8.46 5.21
C ILE A 57 5.92 -8.46 6.73
N ARG A 58 6.43 -7.42 7.39
CA ARG A 58 6.32 -7.23 8.85
C ARG A 58 5.20 -6.24 9.19
N GLU A 59 4.82 -6.23 10.45
CA GLU A 59 3.94 -5.20 10.98
C GLU A 59 4.59 -3.80 10.91
N PRO A 60 3.78 -2.73 10.75
CA PRO A 60 2.30 -2.75 10.67
C PRO A 60 1.75 -3.09 9.27
N PHE A 61 2.61 -3.23 8.26
CA PHE A 61 2.18 -3.42 6.87
C PHE A 61 1.40 -4.72 6.65
N ALA A 62 1.79 -5.81 7.32
CA ALA A 62 1.10 -7.09 7.23
C ALA A 62 -0.37 -6.96 7.65
N GLY A 63 -0.65 -6.35 8.81
CA GLY A 63 -2.00 -6.10 9.31
C GLY A 63 -2.79 -5.10 8.44
N ILE A 64 -2.15 -4.06 7.92
CA ILE A 64 -2.79 -3.11 6.99
C ILE A 64 -3.22 -3.82 5.70
N ILE A 65 -2.35 -4.64 5.09
CA ILE A 65 -2.68 -5.38 3.87
C ILE A 65 -3.81 -6.37 4.12
N GLN A 66 -3.81 -7.05 5.27
CA GLN A 66 -4.92 -7.92 5.67
C GLN A 66 -6.22 -7.11 5.83
N ALA A 67 -6.18 -5.93 6.44
CA ALA A 67 -7.34 -5.05 6.55
C ALA A 67 -7.89 -4.63 5.18
N VAL A 68 -7.02 -4.18 4.25
CA VAL A 68 -7.39 -3.86 2.87
C VAL A 68 -8.07 -5.05 2.18
N ASN A 69 -7.47 -6.24 2.26
CA ASN A 69 -7.99 -7.44 1.59
C ASN A 69 -9.25 -8.03 2.21
N SER A 70 -9.46 -7.80 3.52
CA SER A 70 -10.63 -8.27 4.26
C SER A 70 -11.79 -7.27 4.22
N GLY A 71 -11.54 -6.07 3.66
CA GLY A 71 -12.51 -5.00 3.51
C GLY A 71 -13.85 -5.55 3.04
N ARG A 72 -14.85 -5.47 3.93
CA ARG A 72 -16.22 -5.90 3.65
C ARG A 72 -17.00 -4.85 2.84
N GLY A 73 -16.33 -3.77 2.42
CA GLY A 73 -16.90 -2.65 1.67
C GLY A 73 -16.84 -2.83 0.15
N HIS A 74 -17.53 -1.95 -0.57
CA HIS A 74 -17.59 -1.89 -2.03
C HIS A 74 -16.34 -1.27 -2.67
N ALA A 75 -15.27 -1.02 -1.89
CA ALA A 75 -14.13 -0.25 -2.31
C ALA A 75 -13.34 -0.95 -3.42
N ASP A 76 -13.11 -0.25 -4.53
CA ASP A 76 -12.19 -0.71 -5.56
C ASP A 76 -10.74 -0.45 -5.11
N VAL A 77 -9.91 -1.50 -5.09
CA VAL A 77 -8.49 -1.40 -4.73
C VAL A 77 -7.64 -1.29 -6.00
N PHE A 78 -6.79 -0.27 -6.09
CA PHE A 78 -5.82 -0.09 -7.15
C PHE A 78 -4.41 -0.07 -6.58
N ALA A 79 -3.43 -0.67 -7.25
CA ALA A 79 -2.04 -0.63 -6.82
C ALA A 79 -1.19 0.27 -7.73
N ILE A 80 -0.25 0.98 -7.11
CA ILE A 80 0.79 1.75 -7.78
C ILE A 80 2.01 0.85 -7.93
N ASP A 81 2.50 0.75 -9.17
CA ASP A 81 3.68 0.00 -9.57
C ASP A 81 3.53 -1.53 -9.42
N ILE A 82 3.38 -2.02 -8.20
CA ILE A 82 3.22 -3.42 -7.84
C ILE A 82 2.32 -3.54 -6.60
N PRO A 83 1.42 -4.55 -6.48
CA PRO A 83 0.67 -4.73 -5.26
C PRO A 83 1.62 -4.98 -4.09
N SER A 84 1.45 -4.22 -3.01
CA SER A 84 2.24 -4.35 -1.80
C SER A 84 2.19 -5.78 -1.28
N GLY A 85 3.37 -6.35 -0.99
CA GLY A 85 3.54 -7.73 -0.58
C GLY A 85 3.84 -8.72 -1.72
N LEU A 86 3.80 -8.30 -2.98
CA LEU A 86 4.20 -9.13 -4.12
C LEU A 86 5.70 -8.96 -4.43
N ASP A 87 6.42 -10.06 -4.58
CA ASP A 87 7.79 -10.04 -5.07
C ASP A 87 7.83 -9.66 -6.55
N CYS A 88 8.59 -8.61 -6.89
CA CYS A 88 8.61 -8.00 -8.22
C CYS A 88 9.30 -8.84 -9.29
N ASP A 89 10.17 -9.78 -8.89
CA ASP A 89 10.92 -10.62 -9.80
C ASP A 89 10.24 -11.98 -10.00
N THR A 90 9.70 -12.55 -8.92
CA THR A 90 9.19 -13.93 -8.89
C THR A 90 7.66 -14.04 -8.93
N GLY A 91 6.94 -12.96 -8.64
CA GLY A 91 5.47 -12.97 -8.57
C GLY A 91 4.93 -13.73 -7.36
N ARG A 92 5.79 -14.10 -6.41
CA ARG A 92 5.38 -14.81 -5.20
C ARG A 92 4.98 -13.81 -4.11
N PRO A 93 3.90 -14.09 -3.36
CA PRO A 93 3.61 -13.35 -2.14
C PRO A 93 4.76 -13.45 -1.14
N LEU A 94 5.15 -12.33 -0.55
CA LEU A 94 6.10 -12.19 0.56
C LEU A 94 5.41 -12.24 1.94
N GLY A 95 4.16 -12.71 1.98
CA GLY A 95 3.25 -12.60 3.12
C GLY A 95 1.86 -12.16 2.63
N PRO A 96 1.07 -11.44 3.45
CA PRO A 96 -0.12 -10.76 2.97
C PRO A 96 0.22 -9.88 1.75
N THR A 97 -0.53 -10.03 0.67
CA THR A 97 -0.34 -9.26 -0.57
C THR A 97 -1.64 -8.60 -0.97
N VAL A 98 -1.60 -7.31 -1.33
CA VAL A 98 -2.77 -6.54 -1.73
C VAL A 98 -3.44 -7.18 -2.96
N ARG A 99 -4.76 -7.34 -2.90
CA ARG A 99 -5.59 -7.84 -4.00
C ARG A 99 -6.19 -6.68 -4.78
N ALA A 100 -5.39 -6.08 -5.64
CA ALA A 100 -5.83 -4.97 -6.48
C ALA A 100 -6.71 -5.44 -7.65
N LYS A 101 -7.76 -4.66 -7.95
CA LYS A 101 -8.58 -4.78 -9.17
C LYS A 101 -7.77 -4.46 -10.41
N ALA A 102 -6.86 -3.50 -10.32
CA ALA A 102 -5.88 -3.20 -11.35
C ALA A 102 -4.62 -2.58 -10.74
N THR A 103 -3.49 -2.76 -11.43
CA THR A 103 -2.21 -2.18 -11.04
C THR A 103 -1.67 -1.31 -12.17
N VAL A 104 -1.27 -0.07 -11.84
CA VAL A 104 -0.62 0.84 -12.79
C VAL A 104 0.90 0.70 -12.63
N THR A 105 1.54 -0.04 -13.54
CA THR A 105 2.98 -0.29 -13.53
C THR A 105 3.78 0.93 -14.01
N MET A 106 4.91 1.23 -13.38
CA MET A 106 5.83 2.29 -13.83
C MET A 106 7.00 1.70 -14.61
N ALA A 107 7.51 2.47 -15.59
CA ALA A 107 8.61 2.14 -16.51
C ALA A 107 8.39 0.90 -17.41
N ALA A 108 8.18 -0.28 -16.83
CA ALA A 108 7.94 -1.54 -17.54
C ALA A 108 7.10 -2.50 -16.68
N VAL A 109 6.55 -3.54 -17.29
CA VAL A 109 5.89 -4.64 -16.56
C VAL A 109 6.94 -5.37 -15.71
N LYS A 110 6.68 -5.55 -14.41
CA LYS A 110 7.53 -6.35 -13.53
C LYS A 110 7.46 -7.82 -13.91
N LYS A 111 8.59 -8.54 -13.81
CA LYS A 111 8.67 -9.98 -14.14
C LYS A 111 7.67 -10.79 -13.33
N GLY A 112 7.44 -10.42 -12.07
CA GLY A 112 6.47 -11.07 -11.20
C GLY A 112 5.02 -11.01 -11.69
N PHE A 113 4.67 -10.16 -12.65
CA PHE A 113 3.34 -10.19 -13.29
C PHE A 113 3.20 -11.24 -14.39
N ALA A 114 4.32 -11.74 -14.92
CA ALA A 114 4.34 -12.71 -16.01
C ALA A 114 4.81 -14.11 -15.55
N ALA A 115 4.97 -14.30 -14.24
CA ALA A 115 5.48 -15.52 -13.62
C ALA A 115 4.40 -16.58 -13.39
#